data_AF-A0A7C5N2M7-F1
#
_entry.id   AF-A0A7C5N2M7-F1
#
_cell.length_a   1.000
_cell.length_b   1.000
_cell.length_c   1.000
_cell.angle_alpha   90.00
_cell.angle_beta   90.00
_cell.angle_gamma   90.00
#
_symmetry.space_group_name_H-M   'P 1'
#
loop_
_entity.id
_entity.type
_entity.pdbx_description
1 polymer ?
#
loop_
_entity_poly.entity_id
_entity_poly.type
_entity_poly.pdbx_seq_one_letter_code
_entity_poly.pdbx_strand_id
1 'polypeptide(L)'
;MSRTVLSAILAEMGLWLNAAETEQLYNELLAYFGLVGALNECQALENAWQDPYNKHEIEEFIKAWLRRRRWRKEEITTGVV
;
A
#
# COMPACT_ATOMS: atom_id res chain seq x y z
N MET A 1 -10.78 -0.79 -13.30
CA MET A 1 -9.36 -1.23 -13.42
C MET A 1 -8.52 -0.43 -12.41
N SER A 2 -8.68 -0.67 -11.10
CA SER A 2 -8.03 0.11 -10.02
C SER A 2 -7.02 -0.68 -9.18
N ARG A 3 -7.20 -1.99 -9.05
CA ARG A 3 -6.31 -2.88 -8.25
C ARG A 3 -5.02 -3.27 -8.99
N THR A 4 -5.02 -3.20 -10.32
CA THR A 4 -3.91 -3.67 -11.15
C THR A 4 -2.63 -2.85 -10.95
N VAL A 5 -2.76 -1.54 -10.73
CA VAL A 5 -1.63 -0.62 -10.51
C VAL A 5 -0.91 -0.98 -9.21
N LEU A 6 -1.65 -1.10 -8.10
CA LEU A 6 -1.05 -1.49 -6.82
C LEU A 6 -0.43 -2.89 -6.88
N SER A 7 -1.08 -3.85 -7.56
CA SER A 7 -0.49 -5.18 -7.76
C SER A 7 0.81 -5.14 -8.57
N ALA A 8 0.92 -4.26 -9.57
CA ALA A 8 2.16 -4.08 -10.32
C ALA A 8 3.27 -3.46 -9.46
N ILE A 9 2.94 -2.43 -8.67
CA ILE A 9 3.87 -1.81 -7.70
C ILE A 9 4.37 -2.85 -6.70
N LEU A 10 3.46 -3.64 -6.12
CA LEU A 10 3.82 -4.71 -5.18
C LEU A 10 4.71 -5.77 -5.84
N ALA A 11 4.41 -6.17 -7.07
CA ALA A 11 5.22 -7.12 -7.81
C ALA A 11 6.62 -6.58 -8.13
N GLU A 12 6.74 -5.30 -8.50
CA GLU A 12 8.03 -4.61 -8.69
C GLU A 12 8.86 -4.59 -7.41
N MET A 13 8.19 -4.45 -6.25
CA MET A 13 8.81 -4.53 -4.93
C MET A 13 9.04 -5.97 -4.42
N GLY A 14 8.63 -7.00 -5.17
CA GLY A 14 8.74 -8.41 -4.76
C GLY A 14 7.78 -8.82 -3.62
N LEU A 15 6.69 -8.08 -3.43
CA LEU A 15 5.71 -8.26 -2.36
C LEU A 15 4.46 -8.97 -2.86
N TRP A 16 3.96 -9.92 -2.08
CA TRP A 16 2.76 -10.69 -2.38
C TRP A 16 1.76 -10.52 -1.24
N LEU A 17 0.63 -9.89 -1.53
CA LEU A 17 -0.47 -9.64 -0.61
C LEU A 17 -1.73 -10.34 -1.13
N ASN A 18 -2.56 -10.84 -0.23
CA ASN A 18 -3.87 -11.36 -0.60
C ASN A 18 -4.82 -10.21 -1.01
N ALA A 19 -6.01 -10.54 -1.51
CA ALA A 19 -6.95 -9.54 -2.03
C ALA A 19 -7.39 -8.52 -0.97
N ALA A 20 -7.67 -8.97 0.25
CA ALA A 20 -8.08 -8.11 1.36
C ALA A 20 -6.93 -7.22 1.84
N GLU A 21 -5.71 -7.77 1.88
CA GLU A 21 -4.49 -7.03 2.19
C GLU A 21 -4.20 -5.93 1.18
N THR A 22 -4.34 -6.26 -0.10
CA THR A 22 -4.13 -5.32 -1.20
C THR A 22 -5.16 -4.19 -1.13
N GLU A 23 -6.42 -4.50 -0.84
CA GLU A 23 -7.48 -3.50 -0.70
C GLU A 23 -7.28 -2.60 0.52
N GLN A 24 -6.84 -3.17 1.65
CA GLN A 24 -6.53 -2.38 2.84
C GLN A 24 -5.35 -1.43 2.59
N LEU A 25 -4.27 -1.94 1.99
CA LEU A 25 -3.11 -1.13 1.64
C LEU A 25 -3.49 -0.01 0.67
N TYR A 26 -4.30 -0.32 -0.35
CA TYR A 26 -4.78 0.67 -1.32
C TYR A 26 -5.52 1.83 -0.64
N ASN A 27 -6.47 1.53 0.23
CA ASN A 27 -7.26 2.55 0.93
C ASN A 27 -6.40 3.40 1.88
N GLU A 28 -5.49 2.78 2.64
CA GLU A 28 -4.59 3.51 3.54
C GLU A 28 -3.59 4.38 2.76
N LEU A 29 -3.13 3.91 1.61
CA LEU A 29 -2.23 4.65 0.73
C LEU A 29 -2.95 5.86 0.12
N LEU A 30 -4.17 5.69 -0.41
CA LEU A 30 -4.97 6.81 -0.90
C LEU A 30 -5.23 7.84 0.20
N ALA A 31 -5.55 7.40 1.41
CA ALA A 31 -5.78 8.30 2.54
C ALA A 31 -4.52 9.07 2.93
N TYR A 32 -3.36 8.41 2.94
CA TYR A 32 -2.08 9.02 3.29
C TYR A 32 -1.67 10.11 2.29
N PHE A 33 -1.82 9.83 0.99
CA PHE A 33 -1.49 10.78 -0.08
C PHE A 33 -2.62 11.78 -0.38
N GLY A 34 -3.71 11.77 0.40
CA GLY A 34 -4.84 12.69 0.20
C GLY A 34 -5.58 12.48 -1.12
N LEU A 35 -5.49 11.29 -1.70
CA LEU A 35 -6.10 10.95 -2.98
C LEU A 35 -7.56 10.47 -2.85
N VAL A 36 -8.06 10.27 -1.63
CA VAL A 36 -9.44 9.82 -1.38
C VAL A 36 -10.45 10.78 -2.00
N GLY A 37 -11.34 10.26 -2.84
CA GLY A 37 -12.37 11.02 -3.53
C GLY A 37 -11.90 11.72 -4.80
N ALA A 38 -10.64 11.53 -5.22
CA ALA A 38 -10.20 11.98 -6.53
C ALA A 38 -10.99 11.23 -7.62
N LEU A 39 -11.52 11.97 -8.60
CA LEU A 39 -12.24 11.40 -9.75
C LEU A 39 -11.44 10.30 -10.48
N ASN A 40 -10.10 10.32 -10.36
CA ASN A 40 -9.17 9.36 -10.94
C ASN A 40 -8.09 8.90 -9.94
N GLU A 41 -8.48 8.44 -8.75
CA GLU A 41 -7.57 7.89 -7.71
C GLU A 41 -6.45 6.99 -8.25
N CYS A 42 -6.78 6.09 -9.18
CA CYS A 42 -5.82 5.14 -9.73
C CYS A 42 -4.77 5.80 -10.62
N GLN A 43 -5.20 6.75 -11.45
CA GLN A 43 -4.28 7.49 -12.32
C GLN A 43 -3.39 8.43 -11.50
N ALA A 44 -3.95 9.03 -10.44
CA ALA A 44 -3.16 9.86 -9.53
C ALA A 44 -2.08 9.04 -8.83
N LEU A 45 -2.41 7.82 -8.39
CA LEU A 45 -1.43 6.90 -7.81
C LEU A 45 -0.39 6.43 -8.83
N GLU A 46 -0.80 6.08 -10.05
CA GLU A 46 0.14 5.68 -11.11
C GLU A 46 1.11 6.81 -11.47
N ASN A 47 0.59 8.02 -11.61
CA ASN A 47 1.41 9.21 -11.88
C ASN A 47 2.38 9.49 -10.72
N ALA A 48 1.93 9.32 -9.48
CA ALA A 48 2.80 9.43 -8.30
C ALA A 48 3.87 8.34 -8.28
N TRP A 49 3.57 7.11 -8.71
CA TRP A 49 4.57 6.04 -8.81
C TRP A 49 5.63 6.28 -9.89
N GLN A 50 5.27 6.98 -10.97
CA GLN A 50 6.20 7.34 -12.05
C GLN A 50 7.15 8.48 -11.69
N ASP A 51 6.78 9.33 -10.72
CA ASP A 51 7.64 10.40 -10.23
C ASP A 51 8.70 9.84 -9.25
N PRO A 52 10.01 10.04 -9.47
CA PRO A 52 11.05 9.46 -8.61
C PRO A 52 11.01 9.87 -7.14
N TYR A 53 10.52 11.09 -6.84
CA TYR A 53 10.42 11.59 -5.47
C TYR A 53 9.25 10.92 -4.75
N ASN A 54 8.08 10.91 -5.38
CA ASN A 54 6.88 10.26 -4.84
C ASN A 54 7.04 8.74 -4.78
N LYS A 55 7.74 8.13 -5.73
CA LYS A 55 8.06 6.69 -5.72
C LYS A 55 8.74 6.27 -4.43
N HIS A 56 9.77 7.00 -4.01
CA HIS A 56 10.50 6.69 -2.77
C HIS A 56 9.58 6.78 -1.54
N GLU A 57 8.72 7.79 -1.49
CA GLU A 57 7.77 7.99 -0.40
C GLU A 57 6.70 6.88 -0.36
N ILE A 58 6.19 6.46 -1.52
CA ILE A 58 5.26 5.33 -1.65
C ILE A 58 5.92 4.03 -1.18
N GLU A 59 7.15 3.76 -1.59
CA GLU A 59 7.89 2.57 -1.16
C GLU A 59 8.10 2.53 0.36
N GLU A 60 8.51 3.65 0.97
CA GLU A 60 8.70 3.74 2.42
C GLU A 60 7.37 3.60 3.17
N PHE A 61 6.28 4.18 2.65
CA PHE A 61 4.95 3.99 3.21
C PHE A 61 4.54 2.50 3.20
N ILE A 62 4.70 1.81 2.07
CA ILE A 62 4.36 0.39 1.93
C ILE A 62 5.20 -0.45 2.90
N LYS A 63 6.52 -0.20 2.99
CA LYS A 63 7.40 -0.89 3.96
C LYS A 63 6.96 -0.65 5.40
N ALA A 64 6.64 0.59 5.77
CA ALA A 64 6.18 0.94 7.11
C ALA A 64 4.81 0.30 7.43
N TRP A 65 3.91 0.25 6.45
CA TRP A 65 2.62 -0.44 6.58
C TRP A 65 2.80 -1.94 6.82
N LEU A 66 3.67 -2.59 6.04
CA LEU A 66 3.99 -4.01 6.22
C LEU A 66 4.63 -4.31 7.57
N ARG A 67 5.57 -3.47 8.03
CA ARG A 67 6.15 -3.59 9.37
C ARG A 67 5.05 -3.53 10.43
N ARG A 68 4.21 -2.48 10.43
CA ARG A 68 3.07 -2.33 11.37
C ARG A 68 2.12 -3.53 11.33
N ARG A 69 1.90 -4.13 10.15
CA ARG A 69 1.08 -5.34 10.02
C ARG A 69 1.74 -6.56 10.63
N ARG A 70 3.05 -6.77 10.42
CA ARG A 70 3.80 -7.88 11.01
C ARG A 70 3.75 -7.84 12.53
N TRP A 71 3.95 -6.65 13.12
CA TRP A 71 3.77 -6.43 14.56
C TRP A 71 2.36 -6.78 15.02
N ARG A 72 1.30 -6.37 14.29
CA ARG A 72 -0.08 -6.73 14.64
C ARG A 72 -0.37 -8.23 14.55
N LYS A 73 0.20 -8.95 13.57
CA LYS A 73 0.09 -10.43 13.51
C LYS A 73 0.87 -11.08 14.65
N GLU A 74 2.06 -10.61 14.96
CA GLU A 74 2.88 -11.14 16.05
C GLU A 74 2.22 -10.88 17.42
N GLU A 75 1.69 -9.67 17.71
CA GLU A 75 0.93 -9.36 18.93
C GLU A 75 -0.35 -10.19 19.11
N ILE A 76 -1.09 -10.47 18.03
CA ILE A 76 -2.26 -11.37 18.09
C ILE A 76 -1.82 -12.82 18.39
N THR A 77 -0.59 -13.20 18.03
CA THR A 77 -0.07 -14.56 18.25
C THR A 77 0.61 -14.71 19.62
N THR A 78 1.22 -13.65 20.16
CA THR A 78 1.84 -13.64 21.49
C THR A 78 0.95 -13.09 22.61
N GLY A 79 -0.22 -12.56 22.27
CA GLY A 79 -1.18 -12.00 23.22
C GLY A 79 -2.15 -12.99 23.84
N VAL A 80 -1.69 -14.16 24.31
CA VAL A 80 -2.29 -14.95 25.43
C VAL A 80 -1.22 -15.90 25.99
N VAL A 81 -0.42 -15.46 26.96
CA VAL A 81 0.04 -16.27 28.12
C VAL A 81 0.20 -15.34 29.31
#